data_AF-A0A7V2LE96-F1
#
_entry.id   AF-A0A7V2LE96-F1
#
_cell.length_a   1.000
_cell.length_b   1.000
_cell.length_c   1.000
_cell.angle_alpha   90.00
_cell.angle_beta   90.00
_cell.angle_gamma   90.00
#
_symmetry.space_group_name_H-M   'P 1'
#
loop_
_entity.id
_entity.type
_entity.pdbx_description
1 polymer ?
#
loop_
_entity_poly.entity_id
_entity_poly.type
_entity_poly.pdbx_seq_one_letter_code
_entity_poly.pdbx_strand_id
1 'polypeptide(L)'
;MTRILIALFLILLVAFSLSGCSEPAPTAQFYAEDTTGQVPVKIQFNDLSLGEITSWEWDFDNDGEVDSRYQSPKYGFYEPGNFTVSLTVSGPNGSDTEVKVNYLELFPPIYPPCEVDFIAEKTTVNGRIPLQFTDKSTGNITAWSWDFQSDGIIDSTVQNPEYMYTRNGSYSVTLIVSGPSCEEGATLTKYHYIQVSGCSG
;
A
#
# COMPACT_ATOMS: atom_id res chain seq x y z
N MET A 1 81.52 -54.00 -17.37
CA MET A 1 80.48 -53.19 -18.03
C MET A 1 79.28 -54.11 -18.23
N THR A 2 78.08 -53.94 -17.68
CA THR A 2 77.43 -52.84 -16.96
C THR A 2 76.21 -53.48 -16.26
N ARG A 3 76.00 -53.17 -14.97
CA ARG A 3 74.79 -53.55 -14.21
C ARG A 3 73.63 -52.65 -14.65
N ILE A 4 72.43 -53.19 -14.80
CA ILE A 4 71.20 -52.39 -14.82
C ILE A 4 70.23 -52.99 -13.79
N LEU A 5 70.08 -52.28 -12.67
CA LEU A 5 69.00 -52.44 -11.71
C LEU A 5 67.73 -51.87 -12.34
N ILE A 6 66.64 -52.64 -12.32
CA ILE A 6 65.30 -52.13 -12.57
C ILE A 6 64.77 -51.65 -11.22
N ALA A 7 64.77 -50.34 -11.00
CA ALA A 7 64.15 -49.72 -9.84
C ALA A 7 62.63 -49.59 -10.11
N LEU A 8 61.83 -50.27 -9.29
CA LEU A 8 60.38 -50.11 -9.23
C LEU A 8 60.08 -48.73 -8.61
N PHE A 9 59.53 -47.79 -9.38
CA PHE A 9 59.09 -46.50 -8.85
C PHE A 9 57.64 -46.63 -8.37
N LEU A 10 57.47 -46.93 -7.07
CA LEU A 10 56.18 -46.75 -6.40
C LEU A 10 55.98 -45.24 -6.22
N ILE A 11 55.07 -44.64 -7.00
CA ILE A 11 54.60 -43.28 -6.75
C ILE A 11 53.70 -43.36 -5.52
N LEU A 12 54.27 -43.08 -4.35
CA LEU A 12 53.52 -42.79 -3.14
C LEU A 12 52.80 -41.46 -3.37
N LEU A 13 51.52 -41.54 -3.74
CA LEU A 13 50.64 -40.38 -3.74
C LEU A 13 50.44 -39.98 -2.28
N VAL A 14 51.25 -39.02 -1.80
CA VAL A 14 51.00 -38.35 -0.53
C VAL A 14 49.74 -37.53 -0.76
N ALA A 15 48.59 -38.08 -0.39
CA ALA A 15 47.39 -37.28 -0.18
C ALA A 15 47.72 -36.31 0.96
N PHE A 16 48.08 -35.08 0.60
CA PHE A 16 48.15 -33.99 1.54
C PHE A 16 46.69 -33.68 1.91
N SER A 17 46.18 -34.37 2.92
CA SER A 17 44.91 -34.00 3.54
C SER A 17 45.10 -32.60 4.09
N LEU A 18 44.44 -31.61 3.48
CA LEU A 18 44.29 -30.27 4.04
C LEU A 18 43.60 -30.43 5.39
N SER A 19 44.41 -30.45 6.44
CA SER A 19 43.98 -30.52 7.82
C SER A 19 43.22 -29.24 8.16
N GLY A 20 41.89 -29.32 8.16
CA GLY A 20 41.06 -28.72 9.21
C GLY A 20 41.05 -27.20 9.36
N CYS A 21 40.75 -26.44 8.31
CA CYS A 21 40.00 -25.19 8.52
C CYS A 21 38.53 -25.52 8.26
N SER A 22 37.71 -25.66 9.29
CA SER A 22 36.26 -25.65 9.11
C SER A 22 35.88 -24.24 8.65
N GLU A 23 35.20 -24.13 7.51
CA GLU A 23 34.69 -22.84 7.06
C GLU A 23 33.72 -22.27 8.13
N PRO A 24 33.77 -20.96 8.44
CA PRO A 24 32.87 -20.39 9.44
C PRO A 24 31.40 -20.52 9.01
N ALA A 25 30.49 -20.42 9.99
CA ALA A 25 29.08 -20.21 9.72
C ALA A 25 28.88 -18.92 8.89
N PRO A 26 27.82 -18.84 8.08
CA PRO A 26 27.53 -17.62 7.34
C PRO A 26 27.27 -16.45 8.30
N THR A 27 27.43 -15.22 7.82
CA THR A 27 27.07 -13.99 8.55
C THR A 27 25.97 -13.29 7.80
N ALA A 28 24.79 -13.16 8.41
CA ALA A 28 23.64 -12.51 7.84
C ALA A 28 23.90 -11.01 7.71
N GLN A 29 23.65 -10.46 6.52
CA GLN A 29 23.68 -9.03 6.31
C GLN A 29 22.73 -8.64 5.18
N PHE A 30 21.95 -7.57 5.35
CA PHE A 30 21.10 -7.05 4.28
C PHE A 30 20.89 -5.54 4.30
N TYR A 31 20.27 -5.00 3.26
CA TYR A 31 19.64 -3.69 3.28
C TYR A 31 18.37 -3.65 2.40
N ALA A 32 17.49 -2.70 2.68
CA ALA A 32 16.36 -2.33 1.81
C ALA A 32 16.73 -1.09 0.98
N GLU A 33 16.27 -1.01 -0.27
CA GLU A 33 16.47 0.17 -1.12
C GLU A 33 15.77 1.42 -0.57
N ASP A 34 14.59 1.23 0.04
CA ASP A 34 13.82 2.26 0.72
C ASP A 34 13.48 1.81 2.14
N THR A 35 13.64 2.71 3.11
CA THR A 35 13.24 2.48 4.51
C THR A 35 12.06 3.34 4.93
N THR A 36 11.57 4.21 4.04
CA THR A 36 10.36 5.00 4.26
C THR A 36 9.53 5.04 2.98
N GLY A 37 8.22 5.16 3.10
CA GLY A 37 7.34 5.18 1.93
C GLY A 37 5.86 5.24 2.27
N GLN A 38 5.01 5.33 1.26
CA GLN A 38 3.54 5.30 1.42
C GLN A 38 3.01 3.98 0.90
N VAL A 39 2.13 3.33 1.67
CA VAL A 39 1.49 2.09 1.19
C VAL A 39 0.39 2.38 0.16
N PRO A 40 0.11 1.45 -0.77
CA PRO A 40 0.83 0.20 -0.99
C PRO A 40 2.18 0.43 -1.69
N VAL A 41 3.25 -0.19 -1.18
CA VAL A 41 4.61 -0.07 -1.70
C VAL A 41 5.26 -1.44 -1.87
N LYS A 42 6.13 -1.57 -2.88
CA LYS A 42 6.99 -2.74 -3.05
C LYS A 42 8.45 -2.37 -2.82
N ILE A 43 9.04 -2.89 -1.76
CA ILE A 43 10.42 -2.61 -1.35
C ILE A 43 11.32 -3.73 -1.83
N GLN A 44 12.44 -3.37 -2.45
CA GLN A 44 13.49 -4.31 -2.84
C GLN A 44 14.46 -4.49 -1.67
N PHE A 45 14.73 -5.75 -1.32
CA PHE A 45 15.73 -6.13 -0.33
C PHE A 45 16.92 -6.77 -1.03
N ASN A 46 18.10 -6.48 -0.52
CA ASN A 46 19.35 -6.97 -1.08
C ASN A 46 20.16 -7.67 0.01
N ASP A 47 20.46 -8.95 -0.25
CA ASP A 47 21.38 -9.75 0.55
C ASP A 47 22.82 -9.26 0.37
N LEU A 48 23.50 -9.09 1.50
CA LEU A 48 24.93 -8.78 1.61
C LEU A 48 25.65 -9.82 2.50
N SER A 49 24.99 -10.93 2.80
CA SER A 49 25.50 -11.96 3.70
C SER A 49 26.80 -12.58 3.18
N LEU A 50 27.65 -13.01 4.10
CA LEU A 50 28.98 -13.57 3.81
C LEU A 50 29.07 -15.05 4.19
N GLY A 51 29.94 -15.79 3.51
CA GLY A 51 30.19 -17.24 3.73
C GLY A 51 29.47 -18.15 2.73
N GLU A 52 29.64 -19.47 2.86
CA GLU A 52 28.88 -20.45 2.09
C GLU A 52 27.42 -20.52 2.58
N ILE A 53 26.50 -20.03 1.76
CA ILE A 53 25.05 -19.96 2.06
C ILE A 53 24.29 -20.91 1.12
N THR A 54 23.40 -21.70 1.70
CA THR A 54 22.53 -22.67 1.01
C THR A 54 21.06 -22.31 1.05
N SER A 55 20.61 -21.45 1.98
CA SER A 55 19.23 -20.95 2.03
C SER A 55 19.11 -19.58 2.70
N TRP A 56 18.07 -18.85 2.30
CA TRP A 56 17.63 -17.58 2.88
C TRP A 56 16.20 -17.74 3.36
N GLU A 57 15.89 -17.19 4.53
CA GLU A 57 14.54 -17.10 5.07
C GLU A 57 14.33 -15.67 5.57
N TRP A 58 13.47 -14.94 4.86
CA TRP A 58 13.07 -13.58 5.18
C TRP A 58 11.75 -13.58 5.94
N ASP A 59 11.67 -12.72 6.94
CA ASP A 59 10.47 -12.40 7.71
C ASP A 59 10.41 -10.85 7.79
N PHE A 60 9.41 -10.25 7.15
CA PHE A 60 9.33 -8.81 6.91
C PHE A 60 8.58 -8.04 7.98
N ASP A 61 7.91 -8.72 8.91
CA ASP A 61 7.23 -8.12 10.06
C ASP A 61 7.65 -8.71 11.42
N ASN A 62 8.57 -9.68 11.41
CA ASN A 62 9.16 -10.35 12.54
C ASN A 62 8.10 -11.06 13.41
N ASP A 63 7.14 -11.69 12.77
CA ASP A 63 6.07 -12.47 13.41
C ASP A 63 6.46 -13.95 13.65
N GLY A 64 7.58 -14.39 13.08
CA GLY A 64 8.10 -15.76 13.17
C GLY A 64 7.71 -16.67 12.02
N GLU A 65 6.96 -16.17 11.02
CA GLU A 65 6.66 -16.86 9.77
C GLU A 65 7.63 -16.43 8.65
N VAL A 66 7.95 -17.36 7.74
CA VAL A 66 8.85 -17.07 6.62
C VAL A 66 8.05 -16.56 5.43
N ASP A 67 8.24 -15.29 5.07
CA ASP A 67 7.62 -14.63 3.94
C ASP A 67 8.26 -14.96 2.59
N SER A 68 9.59 -15.14 2.56
CA SER A 68 10.33 -15.34 1.31
C SER A 68 11.60 -16.17 1.49
N ARG A 69 11.93 -16.97 0.47
CA ARG A 69 13.17 -17.74 0.38
C ARG A 69 14.10 -17.35 -0.78
N TYR A 70 13.80 -16.25 -1.46
CA TYR A 70 14.72 -15.71 -2.46
C TYR A 70 15.87 -14.98 -1.78
N GLN A 71 17.06 -15.01 -2.40
CA GLN A 71 18.23 -14.30 -1.89
C GLN A 71 17.97 -12.79 -1.73
N SER A 72 17.51 -12.11 -2.78
CA SER A 72 17.21 -10.67 -2.78
C SER A 72 15.77 -10.41 -3.24
N PRO A 73 14.76 -10.55 -2.36
CA PRO A 73 13.35 -10.47 -2.71
C PRO A 73 12.84 -9.03 -2.88
N LYS A 74 11.75 -8.90 -3.63
CA LYS A 74 10.91 -7.70 -3.65
C LYS A 74 9.59 -8.00 -2.95
N TYR A 75 9.33 -7.35 -1.82
CA TYR A 75 8.17 -7.62 -0.97
C TYR A 75 7.18 -6.46 -0.97
N GLY A 76 5.89 -6.75 -0.82
CA GLY A 76 4.81 -5.77 -0.89
C GLY A 76 4.20 -5.49 0.48
N PHE A 77 4.20 -4.22 0.89
CA PHE A 77 3.56 -3.76 2.12
C PHE A 77 2.29 -2.98 1.76
N TYR A 78 1.19 -3.32 2.43
CA TYR A 78 -0.14 -2.75 2.17
C TYR A 78 -0.68 -1.94 3.34
N GLU A 79 -0.14 -2.15 4.55
CA GLU A 79 -0.55 -1.46 5.76
C GLU A 79 0.54 -0.50 6.23
N PRO A 80 0.18 0.71 6.70
CA PRO A 80 1.15 1.64 7.28
C PRO A 80 1.63 1.13 8.64
N GLY A 81 2.83 1.52 9.04
CA GLY A 81 3.40 1.12 10.32
C GLY A 81 4.92 1.08 10.33
N ASN A 82 5.46 0.69 11.48
CA ASN A 82 6.88 0.38 11.62
C ASN A 82 7.08 -1.12 11.51
N PHE A 83 7.97 -1.55 10.61
CA PHE A 83 8.24 -2.97 10.37
C PHE A 83 9.64 -3.35 10.84
N THR A 84 9.73 -4.45 11.58
CA THR A 84 10.99 -5.10 11.92
C THR A 84 11.23 -6.19 10.89
N VAL A 85 12.39 -6.17 10.24
CA VAL A 85 12.72 -7.15 9.20
C VAL A 85 13.85 -8.03 9.70
N SER A 86 13.74 -9.34 9.47
CA SER A 86 14.80 -10.29 9.74
C SER A 86 15.16 -11.11 8.50
N LEU A 87 16.44 -11.45 8.40
CA LEU A 87 16.98 -12.38 7.43
C LEU A 87 17.75 -13.46 8.20
N THR A 88 17.32 -14.71 8.06
CA THR A 88 18.10 -15.88 8.48
C THR A 88 18.76 -16.51 7.26
N VAL A 89 20.09 -16.63 7.29
CA VAL A 89 20.85 -17.38 6.29
C VAL A 89 21.41 -18.66 6.91
N SER A 90 21.37 -19.76 6.15
CA SER A 90 21.92 -21.05 6.58
C SER A 90 22.93 -21.56 5.59
N GLY A 91 23.92 -22.29 6.08
CA GLY A 91 24.99 -22.93 5.31
C GLY A 91 25.44 -24.24 5.98
N PRO A 92 26.43 -24.95 5.41
CA PRO A 92 26.88 -26.24 5.94
C PRO A 92 27.41 -26.18 7.38
N ASN A 93 27.90 -25.01 7.80
CA ASN A 93 28.55 -24.79 9.09
C ASN A 93 27.65 -24.10 10.12
N GLY A 94 26.36 -23.90 9.83
CA GLY A 94 25.40 -23.30 10.75
C GLY A 94 24.50 -22.26 10.10
N SER A 95 23.91 -21.41 10.92
CA SER A 95 23.02 -20.32 10.49
C SER A 95 23.31 -19.05 11.29
N ASP A 96 22.96 -17.91 10.71
CA ASP A 96 22.99 -16.61 11.37
C ASP A 96 21.74 -15.81 10.99
N THR A 97 21.32 -14.91 11.89
CA THR A 97 20.12 -14.09 11.71
C THR A 97 20.44 -12.63 12.00
N GLU A 98 20.21 -11.76 11.01
CA GLU A 98 20.21 -10.31 11.22
C GLU A 98 18.77 -9.84 11.44
N VAL A 99 18.54 -9.07 12.49
CA VAL A 99 17.25 -8.43 12.79
C VAL A 99 17.43 -6.92 12.82
N LYS A 100 16.65 -6.19 12.02
CA LYS A 100 16.61 -4.73 12.03
C LYS A 100 15.27 -4.25 12.58
N VAL A 101 15.29 -3.80 13.82
CA VAL A 101 14.10 -3.33 14.57
C VAL A 101 13.63 -1.98 14.03
N ASN A 102 12.32 -1.85 13.77
CA ASN A 102 11.70 -0.65 13.18
C ASN A 102 12.48 -0.14 11.96
N TYR A 103 12.87 -1.07 11.08
CA TYR A 103 13.73 -0.77 9.94
C TYR A 103 13.01 0.03 8.85
N LEU A 104 11.70 -0.21 8.69
CA LEU A 104 10.87 0.52 7.74
C LEU A 104 9.84 1.35 8.50
N GLU A 105 9.63 2.59 8.06
CA GLU A 105 8.56 3.47 8.52
C GLU A 105 7.64 3.79 7.32
N LEU A 106 6.48 3.14 7.27
CA LEU A 106 5.53 3.27 6.17
C LEU A 106 4.30 4.07 6.59
N PHE A 107 3.93 5.02 5.75
CA PHE A 107 2.85 5.96 5.99
C PHE A 107 1.59 5.59 5.19
N PRO A 108 0.40 6.03 5.64
CA PRO A 108 -0.81 5.93 4.83
C PRO A 108 -0.65 6.66 3.49
N PRO A 109 -1.46 6.30 2.48
CA PRO A 109 -1.53 7.07 1.24
C PRO A 109 -1.92 8.53 1.53
N ILE A 110 -1.24 9.50 0.91
CA ILE A 110 -1.67 10.90 0.97
C ILE A 110 -2.73 11.14 -0.10
N TYR A 111 -3.92 11.56 0.33
CA TYR A 111 -4.97 11.99 -0.57
C TYR A 111 -5.02 13.53 -0.68
N PRO A 112 -5.40 14.09 -1.83
CA PRO A 112 -5.67 15.52 -1.96
C PRO A 112 -6.74 15.97 -0.94
N PRO A 113 -6.71 17.24 -0.50
CA PRO A 113 -7.73 17.76 0.39
C PRO A 113 -9.12 17.64 -0.24
N CYS A 114 -10.09 17.27 0.58
CA CYS A 114 -11.49 17.21 0.19
C CYS A 114 -12.09 18.62 0.14
N GLU A 115 -12.64 19.01 -0.99
CA GLU A 115 -13.44 20.23 -1.13
C GLU A 115 -14.79 19.84 -1.71
N VAL A 116 -15.88 20.14 -0.99
CA VAL A 116 -17.23 19.82 -1.44
C VAL A 116 -17.78 20.98 -2.25
N ASP A 117 -18.27 20.69 -3.44
CA ASP A 117 -19.04 21.64 -4.23
C ASP A 117 -20.01 20.90 -5.16
N PHE A 118 -21.04 21.59 -5.60
CA PHE A 118 -21.98 21.07 -6.57
C PHE A 118 -22.70 22.18 -7.32
N ILE A 119 -23.27 21.84 -8.47
CA ILE A 119 -24.15 22.73 -9.22
C ILE A 119 -25.47 22.03 -9.55
N ALA A 120 -26.54 22.80 -9.71
CA ALA A 120 -27.75 22.37 -10.41
C ALA A 120 -27.74 22.94 -11.83
N GLU A 121 -28.37 22.22 -12.78
CA GLU A 121 -28.53 22.71 -14.15
C GLU A 121 -29.23 24.09 -14.22
N LYS A 122 -30.14 24.33 -13.27
CA LYS A 122 -30.91 25.56 -13.09
C LYS A 122 -31.20 25.74 -11.61
N THR A 123 -31.19 27.00 -11.16
CA THR A 123 -31.56 27.39 -9.79
C THR A 123 -32.95 28.00 -9.71
N THR A 124 -33.63 28.20 -10.84
CA THR A 124 -35.01 28.67 -10.90
C THR A 124 -35.79 27.84 -11.90
N VAL A 125 -36.92 27.27 -11.46
CA VAL A 125 -37.75 26.36 -12.25
C VAL A 125 -39.20 26.79 -12.19
N ASN A 126 -39.86 26.78 -13.35
CA ASN A 126 -41.30 26.96 -13.46
C ASN A 126 -41.99 25.61 -13.70
N GLY A 127 -42.80 25.18 -12.74
CA GLY A 127 -43.51 23.90 -12.77
C GLY A 127 -42.70 22.72 -12.20
N ARG A 128 -43.15 21.50 -12.52
CA ARG A 128 -42.60 20.24 -11.99
C ARG A 128 -41.72 19.60 -13.05
N ILE A 129 -40.45 20.02 -13.08
CA ILE A 129 -39.44 19.54 -14.02
C ILE A 129 -38.30 18.92 -13.21
N PRO A 130 -37.78 17.74 -13.58
CA PRO A 130 -36.58 17.19 -12.95
C PRO A 130 -35.38 18.10 -13.20
N LEU A 131 -34.57 18.31 -12.17
CA LEU A 131 -33.32 19.05 -12.22
C LEU A 131 -32.15 18.10 -12.10
N GLN A 132 -31.22 18.16 -13.05
CA GLN A 132 -29.93 17.50 -12.93
C GLN A 132 -29.02 18.27 -11.96
N PHE A 133 -28.45 17.55 -11.00
CA PHE A 133 -27.37 18.02 -10.15
C PHE A 133 -26.05 17.39 -10.59
N THR A 134 -24.96 18.15 -10.46
CA THR A 134 -23.61 17.72 -10.79
C THR A 134 -22.70 17.97 -9.62
N ASP A 135 -22.08 16.89 -9.14
CA ASP A 135 -21.01 16.94 -8.17
C ASP A 135 -19.78 17.67 -8.76
N LYS A 136 -19.22 18.60 -7.99
CA LYS A 136 -17.98 19.34 -8.29
C LYS A 136 -16.93 19.13 -7.21
N SER A 137 -17.19 18.22 -6.29
CA SER A 137 -16.30 17.96 -5.18
C SER A 137 -14.95 17.41 -5.66
N THR A 138 -13.89 17.73 -4.93
CA THR A 138 -12.53 17.26 -5.20
C THR A 138 -12.03 16.36 -4.07
N GLY A 139 -10.99 15.57 -4.35
CA GLY A 139 -10.48 14.54 -3.44
C GLY A 139 -10.88 13.13 -3.87
N ASN A 140 -10.41 12.13 -3.10
CA ASN A 140 -10.82 10.74 -3.26
C ASN A 140 -12.16 10.52 -2.54
N ILE A 141 -13.23 10.61 -3.31
CA ILE A 141 -14.62 10.46 -2.86
C ILE A 141 -15.18 9.14 -3.39
N THR A 142 -15.84 8.39 -2.52
CA THR A 142 -16.40 7.08 -2.81
C THR A 142 -17.91 6.99 -2.57
N ALA A 143 -18.50 7.96 -1.88
CA ALA A 143 -19.93 8.00 -1.62
C ALA A 143 -20.48 9.43 -1.57
N TRP A 144 -21.74 9.57 -1.98
CA TRP A 144 -22.50 10.81 -2.01
C TRP A 144 -23.81 10.60 -1.25
N SER A 145 -24.32 11.64 -0.63
CA SER A 145 -25.63 11.67 0.02
C SER A 145 -26.21 13.07 -0.17
N TRP A 146 -27.27 13.12 -0.96
CA TRP A 146 -27.98 14.34 -1.32
C TRP A 146 -29.24 14.47 -0.48
N ASP A 147 -29.44 15.64 0.11
CA ASP A 147 -30.67 16.09 0.73
C ASP A 147 -31.10 17.38 0.03
N PHE A 148 -32.08 17.27 -0.85
CA PHE A 148 -32.50 18.37 -1.73
C PHE A 148 -33.39 19.40 -1.05
N GLN A 149 -33.81 19.13 0.20
CA GLN A 149 -34.64 20.02 1.00
C GLN A 149 -33.94 20.51 2.26
N SER A 150 -32.76 19.95 2.58
CA SER A 150 -32.02 20.16 3.82
C SER A 150 -32.87 19.86 5.06
N ASP A 151 -33.74 18.85 5.00
CA ASP A 151 -34.63 18.45 6.09
C ASP A 151 -34.07 17.31 6.97
N GLY A 152 -32.86 16.83 6.64
CA GLY A 152 -32.17 15.74 7.33
C GLY A 152 -32.47 14.36 6.73
N ILE A 153 -33.25 14.27 5.66
CA ILE A 153 -33.54 13.01 4.96
C ILE A 153 -32.72 12.94 3.67
N ILE A 154 -32.00 11.83 3.48
CA ILE A 154 -31.24 11.59 2.25
C ILE A 154 -32.19 11.13 1.14
N ASP A 155 -32.25 11.91 0.06
CA ASP A 155 -33.06 11.64 -1.12
C ASP A 155 -32.31 10.78 -2.15
N SER A 156 -30.98 10.89 -2.26
CA SER A 156 -30.19 10.17 -3.26
C SER A 156 -28.75 9.90 -2.83
N THR A 157 -28.18 8.79 -3.29
CA THR A 157 -26.78 8.41 -3.10
C THR A 157 -25.98 8.33 -4.40
N VAL A 158 -26.59 8.70 -5.52
CA VAL A 158 -25.93 8.75 -6.83
C VAL A 158 -25.08 10.02 -6.91
N GLN A 159 -23.89 9.94 -7.52
CA GLN A 159 -23.00 11.11 -7.66
C GLN A 159 -23.64 12.30 -8.39
N ASN A 160 -24.30 12.05 -9.52
CA ASN A 160 -24.95 13.09 -10.34
C ASN A 160 -26.45 12.78 -10.48
N PRO A 161 -27.27 13.05 -9.46
CA PRO A 161 -28.68 12.68 -9.44
C PRO A 161 -29.56 13.69 -10.19
N GLU A 162 -30.73 13.22 -10.62
CA GLU A 162 -31.87 14.09 -10.94
C GLU A 162 -32.83 14.15 -9.75
N TYR A 163 -33.39 15.33 -9.49
CA TYR A 163 -34.41 15.51 -8.45
C TYR A 163 -35.54 16.43 -8.91
N MET A 164 -36.78 16.11 -8.53
CA MET A 164 -37.96 16.88 -8.92
C MET A 164 -38.70 17.42 -7.71
N TYR A 165 -38.69 18.75 -7.57
CA TYR A 165 -39.49 19.45 -6.58
C TYR A 165 -40.97 19.48 -6.99
N THR A 166 -41.86 19.09 -6.07
CA THR A 166 -43.31 18.98 -6.36
C THR A 166 -44.14 20.16 -5.88
N ARG A 167 -43.56 21.02 -5.03
CA ARG A 167 -44.20 22.19 -4.44
C ARG A 167 -43.41 23.45 -4.80
N ASN A 168 -44.11 24.58 -4.84
CA ASN A 168 -43.47 25.88 -4.98
C ASN A 168 -42.75 26.23 -3.67
N GLY A 169 -41.61 26.90 -3.77
CA GLY A 169 -40.84 27.29 -2.60
C GLY A 169 -39.39 27.61 -2.91
N SER A 170 -38.68 27.98 -1.85
CA SER A 170 -37.23 28.14 -1.83
C SER A 170 -36.62 26.97 -1.07
N TYR A 171 -35.73 26.23 -1.72
CA TYR A 171 -35.11 25.02 -1.18
C TYR A 171 -33.61 25.22 -0.97
N SER A 172 -33.14 24.79 0.19
CA SER A 172 -31.71 24.60 0.45
C SER A 172 -31.33 23.18 0.05
N VAL A 173 -30.12 23.00 -0.48
CA VAL A 173 -29.62 21.68 -0.91
C VAL A 173 -28.35 21.37 -0.14
N THR A 174 -28.29 20.16 0.42
CA THR A 174 -27.13 19.65 1.15
C THR A 174 -26.54 18.46 0.40
N LEU A 175 -25.24 18.51 0.16
CA LEU A 175 -24.44 17.39 -0.32
C LEU A 175 -23.46 16.99 0.79
N ILE A 176 -23.49 15.71 1.15
CA ILE A 176 -22.51 15.07 2.00
C ILE A 176 -21.71 14.11 1.12
N VAL A 177 -20.38 14.24 1.12
CA VAL A 177 -19.47 13.32 0.44
C VAL A 177 -18.56 12.63 1.44
N SER A 178 -18.27 11.36 1.22
CA SER A 178 -17.31 10.61 2.03
C SER A 178 -16.37 9.79 1.16
N GLY A 179 -15.19 9.52 1.70
CA GLY A 179 -14.13 8.76 1.04
C GLY A 179 -12.81 8.95 1.76
N PRO A 180 -11.71 8.37 1.25
CA PRO A 180 -10.39 8.49 1.90
C PRO A 180 -9.90 9.93 2.08
N SER A 181 -10.32 10.87 1.23
CA SER A 181 -10.05 12.30 1.45
C SER A 181 -11.00 12.98 2.45
N CYS A 182 -12.15 12.36 2.74
CA CYS A 182 -13.31 12.95 3.42
C CYS A 182 -13.81 11.98 4.52
N GLU A 183 -12.93 11.50 5.40
CA GLU A 183 -13.21 10.36 6.30
C GLU A 183 -14.40 10.59 7.26
N GLU A 184 -14.57 11.81 7.76
CA GLU A 184 -15.69 12.17 8.65
C GLU A 184 -16.96 12.61 7.91
N GLY A 185 -16.97 12.57 6.58
CA GLY A 185 -18.05 13.09 5.75
C GLY A 185 -18.00 14.62 5.63
N ALA A 186 -17.57 15.11 4.47
CA ALA A 186 -17.55 16.54 4.21
C ALA A 186 -18.92 17.00 3.71
N THR A 187 -19.43 18.10 4.26
CA THR A 187 -20.80 18.57 4.00
C THR A 187 -20.80 19.98 3.46
N LEU A 188 -21.59 20.23 2.41
CA LEU A 188 -21.91 21.57 1.93
C LEU A 188 -23.42 21.75 1.81
N THR A 189 -23.95 22.80 2.43
CA THR A 189 -25.32 23.27 2.23
C THR A 189 -25.32 24.57 1.45
N LYS A 190 -25.98 24.59 0.28
CA LYS A 190 -26.30 25.82 -0.43
C LYS A 190 -27.71 26.26 -0.04
N TYR A 191 -27.80 27.35 0.75
CA TYR A 191 -29.06 27.87 1.25
C TYR A 191 -29.87 28.59 0.16
N HIS A 192 -31.19 28.37 0.15
CA HIS A 192 -32.10 29.01 -0.81
C HIS A 192 -31.69 28.84 -2.28
N TYR A 193 -31.01 27.73 -2.58
CA TYR A 193 -30.32 27.47 -3.84
C TYR A 193 -31.27 27.23 -5.00
N ILE A 194 -32.39 26.54 -4.78
CA ILE A 194 -33.40 26.28 -5.81
C ILE A 194 -34.68 27.07 -5.49
N GLN A 195 -35.20 27.75 -6.50
CA GLN A 195 -36.46 28.49 -6.47
C GLN A 195 -37.45 27.83 -7.42
N VAL A 196 -38.58 27.37 -6.89
CA VAL A 196 -39.63 26.71 -7.66
C VAL A 196 -40.88 27.58 -7.64
N SER A 197 -41.28 28.05 -8.81
CA SER A 197 -42.52 28.80 -9.02
C SER A 197 -43.49 27.99 -9.88
N GLY A 198 -44.79 28.23 -9.70
CA GLY A 198 -45.81 27.68 -10.58
C GLY A 198 -46.05 28.58 -11.78
N CYS A 199 -46.66 28.04 -12.83
CA CYS A 199 -47.50 28.90 -13.68
C CYS A 199 -48.63 29.43 -12.78
N SER A 200 -48.70 30.74 -12.57
CA SER A 200 -49.96 31.36 -12.18
C SER A 200 -50.97 31.01 -13.26
N GLY A 201 -51.94 30.15 -12.91
CA GLY A 201 -53.05 29.79 -13.79
C GLY A 201 -53.87 31.01 -14.19
#